data_AF-A0A147JVE8-F1
#
_entry.id   AF-A0A147JVE8-F1
#
_cell.length_a   1.000
_cell.length_b   1.000
_cell.length_c   1.000
_cell.angle_alpha   90.00
_cell.angle_beta   90.00
_cell.angle_gamma   90.00
#
_symmetry.space_group_name_H-M   'P 1'
#
loop_
_entity.id
_entity.type
_entity.pdbx_description
1 polymer ?
#
loop_
_entity_poly.entity_id
_entity_poly.type
_entity_poly.pdbx_seq_one_letter_code
_entity_poly.pdbx_strand_id
1 'polypeptide(L)' 'MPAVGKCFDHIGGRLAPLLFNRLIELGWIAPKEGRKTVFYITEKGKKGLEKLGIDTSKLKD' A
#
# COMPACT_ATOMS: atom_id res chain seq x y z
N MET A 1 12.76 -1.99 22.32
CA MET A 1 12.84 -1.91 20.83
C MET A 1 11.50 -2.42 20.31
N PRO A 2 10.66 -1.62 19.63
CA PRO A 2 9.35 -2.09 19.21
C PRO A 2 9.49 -3.07 18.04
N ALA A 3 8.67 -4.11 18.07
CA ALA A 3 8.67 -5.21 17.14
C ALA A 3 8.33 -4.74 15.71
N VAL A 4 9.32 -4.77 14.81
CA VAL A 4 9.08 -4.79 13.37
C VAL A 4 8.16 -5.97 13.08
N GLY A 5 6.98 -5.67 12.52
CA GLY A 5 6.03 -6.69 12.10
C GLY A 5 6.71 -7.68 11.16
N LYS A 6 6.59 -8.98 11.48
CA LYS A 6 7.22 -10.12 10.79
C LYS A 6 6.90 -10.24 9.28
N CYS A 7 6.22 -9.28 8.68
CA CYS A 7 5.88 -9.24 7.25
C CYS A 7 6.81 -8.34 6.41
N PHE A 8 7.57 -7.43 7.03
CA PHE A 8 8.54 -6.59 6.28
C PHE A 8 9.85 -7.33 5.97
N ASP A 9 10.17 -8.38 6.71
CA ASP A 9 11.45 -9.09 6.55
C ASP A 9 11.39 -10.18 5.45
N HIS A 10 10.20 -10.75 5.17
CA HIS A 10 10.05 -11.82 4.16
C HIS A 10 9.39 -11.39 2.84
N ILE A 11 8.48 -10.40 2.84
CA ILE A 11 7.89 -9.81 1.61
C ILE A 11 8.59 -8.49 1.22
N GLY A 12 9.40 -7.91 2.11
CA GLY A 12 10.14 -6.65 1.87
C GLY A 12 11.40 -6.76 1.01
N GLY A 13 11.55 -7.86 0.26
CA GLY A 13 12.57 -7.96 -0.80
C GLY A 13 12.14 -7.26 -2.09
N ARG A 14 12.64 -7.71 -3.25
CA ARG A 14 12.34 -7.15 -4.59
C ARG A 14 10.85 -7.04 -4.93
N LEU A 15 9.99 -7.84 -4.30
CA LEU A 15 8.55 -7.85 -4.58
C LEU A 15 7.85 -6.61 -4.03
N ALA A 16 8.18 -6.16 -2.82
CA ALA A 16 7.57 -4.98 -2.22
C ALA A 16 7.69 -3.70 -3.08
N PRO A 17 8.87 -3.29 -3.57
CA PRO A 17 8.99 -2.10 -4.42
C PRO A 17 8.32 -2.29 -5.79
N LEU A 18 8.29 -3.51 -6.34
CA LEU A 18 7.58 -3.81 -7.60
C LEU A 18 6.06 -3.68 -7.42
N LEU A 19 5.51 -4.26 -6.35
CA LEU A 19 4.10 -4.13 -6.02
C LEU A 19 3.74 -2.67 -5.73
N PHE A 20 4.57 -1.97 -4.96
CA PHE A 20 4.36 -0.56 -4.63
C PHE A 20 4.36 0.34 -5.87
N ASN A 21 5.36 0.20 -6.75
CA ASN A 21 5.39 0.91 -8.03
C ASN A 21 4.16 0.58 -8.87
N ARG A 22 3.76 -0.70 -8.94
CA ARG A 22 2.58 -1.09 -9.70
C ARG A 22 1.30 -0.47 -9.15
N LEU A 23 1.16 -0.37 -7.83
CA LEU A 23 0.02 0.29 -7.18
C LEU A 23 -0.02 1.80 -7.49
N ILE A 24 1.13 2.46 -7.58
CA ILE A 24 1.22 3.87 -7.99
C ILE A 24 0.88 4.02 -9.49
N GLU A 25 1.44 3.18 -10.35
CA GLU A 25 1.19 3.20 -11.81
C GLU A 25 -0.27 2.94 -12.14
N LEU A 26 -0.92 2.02 -11.43
CA LEU A 26 -2.35 1.76 -11.58
C LEU A 26 -3.22 2.88 -10.99
N GLY A 27 -2.61 3.87 -10.32
CA GLY A 27 -3.29 4.95 -9.63
C GLY A 27 -4.12 4.48 -8.43
N TRP A 28 -3.76 3.34 -7.84
CA TRP A 28 -4.44 2.76 -6.68
C TRP A 28 -4.04 3.48 -5.40
N ILE A 29 -2.79 3.92 -5.32
CA ILE A 29 -2.30 4.75 -4.23
C ILE A 29 -1.68 6.03 -4.79
N ALA A 30 -1.83 7.14 -4.06
CA ALA A 30 -1.25 8.42 -4.43
C ALA A 30 -0.63 9.08 -3.20
N PRO A 31 0.48 9.83 -3.37
CA PRO A 31 1.08 10.59 -2.28
C PRO A 31 0.11 11.68 -1.82
N LYS A 32 -0.05 11.83 -0.50
CA LYS A 32 -0.83 12.92 0.07
C LYS A 32 -0.08 14.23 -0.13
N GLU A 33 -0.79 15.27 -0.55
CA GLU A 33 -0.19 16.59 -0.81
C GLU A 33 0.57 17.09 0.43
N GLY A 34 1.85 17.41 0.25
CA GLY A 34 2.75 17.84 1.33
C GLY A 34 3.41 16.72 2.16
N ARG A 35 3.14 15.43 1.91
CA ARG A 35 3.81 14.32 2.64
C ARG A 35 4.28 13.20 1.70
N LYS A 36 5.59 13.14 1.45
CA LYS A 36 6.23 12.13 0.58
C LYS A 36 6.21 10.70 1.14
N THR A 37 5.95 10.54 2.44
CA THR A 37 5.92 9.24 3.13
C THR A 37 4.51 8.74 3.42
N VAL A 38 3.48 9.54 3.12
CA VAL A 38 2.09 9.21 3.41
C VAL A 38 1.34 9.04 2.10
N PHE A 39 0.87 7.83 1.85
CA PHE A 39 0.09 7.48 0.67
C PHE A 39 -1.36 7.24 1.08
N TYR A 40 -2.29 7.71 0.27
CA TYR A 40 -3.70 7.40 0.41
C TYR A 40 -4.15 6.48 -0.70
N ILE A 41 -5.12 5.62 -0.40
CA ILE A 41 -5.75 4.76 -1.40
C ILE A 41 -6.81 5.59 -2.13
N THR A 42 -6.75 5.59 -3.46
CA THR A 42 -7.76 6.25 -4.30
C THR A 42 -9.01 5.39 -4.41
N GLU A 43 -10.11 5.96 -4.88
CA GLU A 43 -11.35 5.19 -5.15
C GLU A 43 -11.13 4.06 -6.17
N LYS A 44 -10.20 4.23 -7.12
CA LYS A 44 -9.78 3.15 -8.04
C LYS A 44 -9.01 2.06 -7.30
N GLY A 45 -8.14 2.46 -6.37
CA GLY A 45 -7.37 1.55 -5.54
C GLY A 45 -8.24 0.70 -4.63
N LYS A 46 -9.29 1.26 -4.02
CA LYS A 46 -10.24 0.49 -3.22
C LYS A 46 -10.84 -0.65 -4.03
N LYS A 47 -11.41 -0.34 -5.20
CA LYS A 47 -11.99 -1.35 -6.11
C LYS A 47 -10.98 -2.39 -6.58
N GLY A 48 -9.73 -1.97 -6.82
CA GLY A 48 -8.64 -2.85 -7.24
C GLY A 48 -8.17 -3.80 -6.13
N LEU A 49 -8.03 -3.27 -4.92
CA LEU A 49 -7.63 -4.01 -3.73
C LEU A 49 -8.74 -4.96 -3.27
N GLU A 50 -10.00 -4.53 -3.32
CA GLU A 50 -11.17 -5.39 -3.08
C GLU A 50 -11.21 -6.58 -4.06
N LYS A 51 -10.89 -6.36 -5.35
CA LYS A 51 -10.76 -7.45 -6.33
C LYS A 51 -9.61 -8.41 -6.04
N LEU A 52 -8.56 -7.92 -5.39
CA LEU A 52 -7.43 -8.73 -4.90
C LEU A 52 -7.77 -9.47 -3.59
N GLY A 53 -8.95 -9.24 -3.00
CA GLY A 53 -9.35 -9.78 -1.71
C GLY A 53 -8.74 -9.04 -0.52
N ILE A 54 -8.21 -7.83 -0.74
CA ILE A 54 -7.60 -6.99 0.29
C ILE A 54 -8.65 -6.01 0.82
N ASP A 55 -9.04 -6.22 2.07
CA ASP A 55 -10.01 -5.39 2.77
C ASP A 55 -9.39 -4.05 3.21
N THR A 56 -9.58 -3.01 2.39
CA THR A 56 -9.04 -1.67 2.66
C THR A 56 -9.77 -0.94 3.78
N SER A 57 -10.90 -1.48 4.28
CA SER A 57 -11.67 -0.89 5.37
C SER A 57 -10.92 -0.90 6.71
N LYS A 58 -9.82 -1.67 6.83
CA LYS A 58 -8.96 -1.73 8.03
C LYS A 58 -7.79 -0.74 8.02
N LEU A 59 -7.56 0.00 6.93
CA LEU A 59 -6.50 1.02 6.85
C LEU A 59 -6.97 2.38 7.40
N LYS A 60 -7.79 2.35 8.46
CA LYS A 60 -8.33 3.52 9.13
C LYS A 60 -7.53 3.72 10.42
N ASP A 61 -6.68 4.75 10.37
CA ASP A 61 -5.85 5.35 11.44
C ASP A 61 -4.78 4.47 12.12
#